data_AF-A0A3M1S1Z4-F1
#
_entry.id   AF-A0A3M1S1Z4-F1
#
_cell.length_a   1.000
_cell.length_b   1.000
_cell.length_c   1.000
_cell.angle_alpha   90.00
_cell.angle_beta   90.00
_cell.angle_gamma   90.00
#
_symmetry.space_group_name_H-M   'P 1'
#
loop_
_entity.id
_entity.type
_entity.pdbx_description
1 polymer ?
#
loop_
_entity_poly.entity_id
_entity_poly.type
_entity_poly.pdbx_seq_one_letter_code
_entity_poly.pdbx_strand_id
1 'polypeptide(L)'
;GVWTWRINYAYTAEENIVPWLLAGWWEPSHAADTRLLGLTVGRLLRAGQRMDLYARAAGYRHFERGLADDTWSVALSLMAMGHGHLPWSERLAFRWGFGWGLSYALDVLAVERIKQANPGDRTNRLLGYLEWQVDVPVELLFRSRWLQGCFVGGSVAHRSGIFGSASLFGKVSGGSDFVGLHVECLR
;
A
#
# COMPACT_ATOMS: atom_id res chain seq x y z
N GLY A 1 16.42 10.85 -14.16
CA GLY A 1 14.99 10.87 -13.78
C GLY A 1 14.89 10.48 -12.33
N VAL A 2 13.92 11.03 -11.60
CA VAL A 2 13.79 10.85 -10.14
C VAL A 2 13.32 9.43 -9.82
N TRP A 3 14.04 8.76 -8.92
CA TRP A 3 13.70 7.45 -8.39
C TRP A 3 13.30 7.56 -6.92
N THR A 4 12.54 6.58 -6.46
CA THR A 4 12.16 6.45 -5.07
C THR A 4 12.45 5.03 -4.60
N TRP A 5 12.81 4.89 -3.35
CA TRP A 5 12.80 3.61 -2.67
C TRP A 5 12.06 3.76 -1.34
N ARG A 6 11.34 2.71 -0.94
CA ARG A 6 10.57 2.66 0.30
C ARG A 6 10.76 1.32 0.96
N ILE A 7 10.90 1.35 2.28
CA ILE A 7 10.72 0.18 3.14
C ILE A 7 9.46 0.42 3.99
N ASN A 8 8.60 -0.58 4.10
CA ASN A 8 7.39 -0.50 4.91
C ASN A 8 7.16 -1.76 5.73
N TYR A 9 6.51 -1.59 6.87
CA TYR A 9 6.05 -2.69 7.71
C TYR A 9 4.58 -2.46 8.06
N ALA A 10 3.76 -3.48 7.85
CA ALA A 10 2.32 -3.42 7.98
C ALA A 10 1.76 -4.66 8.69
N TYR A 11 0.54 -4.52 9.21
CA TYR A 11 -0.26 -5.60 9.77
C TYR A 11 -1.63 -5.62 9.10
N THR A 12 -2.29 -6.78 9.13
CA THR A 12 -3.65 -6.92 8.62
C THR A 12 -4.66 -6.19 9.50
N ALA A 13 -5.47 -5.32 8.92
CA ALA A 13 -6.53 -4.60 9.62
C ALA A 13 -7.84 -5.40 9.68
N GLU A 14 -8.61 -5.18 10.75
CA GLU A 14 -9.93 -5.81 10.92
C GLU A 14 -10.91 -5.29 9.87
N GLU A 15 -10.99 -3.97 9.80
CA GLU A 15 -11.94 -3.18 9.02
C GLU A 15 -11.54 -2.98 7.56
N ASN A 16 -12.55 -2.77 6.71
CA ASN A 16 -12.37 -2.50 5.28
C ASN A 16 -11.86 -1.06 5.03
N ILE A 17 -11.12 -0.88 3.93
CA ILE A 17 -10.46 0.39 3.58
C ILE A 17 -11.36 1.60 3.45
N VAL A 18 -12.60 1.39 3.00
CA VAL A 18 -13.62 2.43 2.86
C VAL A 18 -14.87 1.95 3.60
N PRO A 19 -15.45 2.74 4.54
CA PRO A 19 -15.09 4.10 4.92
C PRO A 19 -14.13 4.24 6.13
N TRP A 20 -13.78 3.15 6.82
CA TRP A 20 -13.26 3.24 8.19
C TRP A 20 -11.76 3.54 8.30
N LEU A 21 -10.90 2.90 7.51
CA LEU A 21 -9.45 3.15 7.56
C LEU A 21 -9.08 4.54 7.06
N LEU A 22 -9.75 5.04 6.02
CA LEU A 22 -9.56 6.41 5.54
C LEU A 22 -10.12 7.48 6.50
N ALA A 23 -11.07 7.10 7.37
CA ALA A 23 -11.60 7.95 8.42
C ALA A 23 -10.77 7.88 9.73
N GLY A 24 -9.68 7.11 9.75
CA GLY A 24 -8.75 7.07 10.87
C GLY A 24 -9.05 6.01 11.95
N TRP A 25 -9.77 4.93 11.60
CA TRP A 25 -10.03 3.81 12.51
C TRP A 25 -9.03 2.67 12.22
N TRP A 26 -7.99 2.54 13.04
CA TRP A 26 -6.84 1.66 12.82
C TRP A 26 -6.85 0.46 13.78
N GLU A 27 -7.88 -0.39 13.73
CA GLU A 27 -7.95 -1.59 14.59
C GLU A 27 -7.24 -2.79 13.94
N PRO A 28 -6.27 -3.44 14.64
CA PRO A 28 -5.68 -4.70 14.21
C PRO A 28 -6.72 -5.80 14.10
N SER A 29 -6.64 -6.64 13.06
CA SER A 29 -7.58 -7.75 12.93
C SER A 29 -7.44 -8.77 14.05
N HIS A 30 -8.54 -9.01 14.77
CA HIS A 30 -8.68 -10.12 15.71
C HIS A 30 -8.81 -11.49 15.02
N ALA A 31 -9.12 -11.52 13.72
CA ALA A 31 -9.34 -12.75 12.95
C ALA A 31 -8.11 -13.26 12.18
N ALA A 32 -7.15 -12.37 11.85
CA ALA A 32 -5.92 -12.75 11.16
C ALA A 32 -4.73 -11.81 11.51
N ASP A 33 -3.71 -12.33 12.19
CA ASP A 33 -2.45 -11.62 12.50
C ASP A 33 -1.38 -11.87 11.42
N THR A 34 -1.72 -11.56 10.18
CA THR A 34 -0.74 -11.58 9.09
C THR A 34 0.02 -10.25 9.08
N ARG A 35 1.35 -10.33 9.02
CA ARG A 35 2.23 -9.15 8.98
C ARG A 35 2.96 -9.09 7.65
N LEU A 36 3.35 -7.88 7.25
CA LEU A 36 3.93 -7.63 5.95
C LEU A 36 5.17 -6.76 6.09
N LEU A 37 6.28 -7.21 5.49
CA LEU A 37 7.47 -6.38 5.25
C LEU A 37 7.60 -6.13 3.75
N GLY A 38 7.76 -4.87 3.37
CA GLY A 38 7.80 -4.46 1.98
C GLY A 38 9.03 -3.65 1.59
N LEU A 39 9.45 -3.87 0.35
CA LEU A 39 10.41 -3.03 -0.36
C LEU A 39 9.75 -2.58 -1.67
N THR A 40 9.67 -1.27 -1.87
CA THR A 40 9.09 -0.67 -3.07
C THR A 40 10.12 0.23 -3.74
N VAL A 41 10.24 0.10 -5.06
CA VAL A 41 10.99 1.03 -5.91
C VAL A 41 10.04 1.77 -6.83
N GLY A 42 10.25 3.07 -6.98
CA GLY A 42 9.42 3.94 -7.79
C GLY A 42 10.25 4.76 -8.78
N ARG A 43 9.65 5.11 -9.92
CA ARG A 43 10.22 6.03 -10.89
C ARG A 43 9.20 7.08 -11.26
N LEU A 44 9.60 8.35 -11.20
CA LEU A 44 8.79 9.46 -11.68
C LEU A 44 8.60 9.32 -13.20
N LEU A 45 7.36 9.19 -13.62
CA LEU A 45 6.98 9.17 -15.04
C LEU A 45 6.67 10.57 -15.55
N ARG A 46 5.94 11.35 -14.74
CA ARG A 46 5.50 12.69 -15.11
C ARG A 46 5.37 13.56 -13.87
N ALA A 47 6.11 14.67 -13.84
CA ALA A 47 5.87 15.74 -12.89
C ALA A 47 4.66 16.56 -13.35
N GLY A 48 3.80 16.96 -12.42
CA GLY A 48 2.62 17.76 -12.72
C GLY A 48 2.46 18.94 -11.76
N GLN A 49 1.64 19.91 -12.15
CA GLN A 49 1.42 21.11 -11.33
C GLN A 49 0.70 20.79 -10.01
N ARG A 50 -0.19 19.79 -10.01
CA ARG A 50 -0.97 19.37 -8.84
C ARG A 50 -0.56 18.02 -8.30
N MET A 51 -0.21 17.09 -9.19
CA MET A 51 0.13 15.73 -8.85
C MET A 51 1.25 15.20 -9.74
N ASP A 52 2.16 14.45 -9.14
CA ASP A 52 3.18 13.68 -9.82
C ASP A 52 2.70 12.25 -10.04
N LEU A 53 3.09 11.65 -11.16
CA LEU A 53 2.77 10.26 -11.47
C LEU A 53 4.03 9.41 -11.44
N TYR A 54 4.01 8.36 -10.62
CA TYR A 54 5.09 7.39 -10.48
C TYR A 54 4.64 6.01 -10.97
N ALA A 55 5.55 5.27 -11.61
CA ALA A 55 5.45 3.82 -11.72
C ALA A 55 6.14 3.19 -10.51
N ARG A 56 5.55 2.16 -9.91
CA ARG A 56 6.10 1.47 -8.74
C ARG A 56 6.08 -0.03 -8.93
N ALA A 57 7.12 -0.67 -8.40
CA ALA A 57 7.22 -2.10 -8.24
C ALA A 57 7.55 -2.41 -6.77
N ALA A 58 6.78 -3.29 -6.16
CA ALA A 58 6.92 -3.66 -4.76
C ALA A 58 7.06 -5.17 -4.60
N GLY A 59 7.91 -5.58 -3.67
CA GLY A 59 8.02 -6.95 -3.18
C GLY A 59 7.66 -7.00 -1.70
N TYR A 60 6.79 -7.94 -1.33
CA TYR A 60 6.28 -8.11 0.02
C TYR A 60 6.52 -9.52 0.52
N ARG A 61 7.07 -9.62 1.74
CA ARG A 61 7.09 -10.85 2.52
C ARG A 61 5.92 -10.82 3.50
N HIS A 62 5.05 -11.81 3.39
CA HIS A 62 3.92 -12.03 4.28
C HIS A 62 4.32 -13.04 5.35
N PHE A 63 4.12 -12.67 6.60
CA PHE A 63 4.32 -13.51 7.78
C PHE A 63 2.94 -13.93 8.29
N GLU A 64 2.57 -15.19 8.06
CA GLU A 64 1.21 -15.70 8.29
C GLU A 64 1.00 -16.18 9.73
N ARG A 65 2.05 -16.11 10.58
CA ARG A 65 2.02 -16.30 12.04
C ARG A 65 1.20 -17.50 12.53
N GLY A 66 1.33 -18.64 11.86
CA GLY A 66 0.67 -19.89 12.24
C GLY A 66 -0.70 -20.13 11.60
N LEU A 67 -1.19 -19.20 10.77
CA LEU A 67 -2.38 -19.38 9.94
C LEU A 67 -2.08 -20.16 8.64
N ALA A 68 -0.85 -20.02 8.14
CA ALA A 68 -0.33 -20.69 6.94
C ALA A 68 1.20 -20.57 6.88
N ASP A 69 1.80 -21.09 5.81
CA ASP A 69 3.20 -20.85 5.48
C ASP A 69 3.40 -19.40 5.01
N ASP A 70 4.49 -18.78 5.48
CA ASP A 70 4.89 -17.46 5.05
C ASP A 70 5.13 -17.40 3.53
N THR A 71 4.49 -16.44 2.86
CA THR A 71 4.51 -16.34 1.40
C THR A 71 5.07 -15.00 0.90
N TRP A 72 5.28 -14.90 -0.40
CA TRP A 72 5.71 -13.66 -1.05
C TRP A 72 4.62 -13.14 -1.97
N SER A 73 4.58 -11.83 -2.14
CA SER A 73 3.81 -11.21 -3.22
C SER A 73 4.58 -10.08 -3.88
N VAL A 74 4.24 -9.79 -5.12
CA VAL A 74 4.76 -8.66 -5.87
C VAL A 74 3.60 -7.77 -6.30
N ALA A 75 3.82 -6.46 -6.39
CA ALA A 75 2.83 -5.51 -6.89
C ALA A 75 3.46 -4.58 -7.92
N LEU A 76 2.70 -4.28 -8.97
CA LEU A 76 3.02 -3.24 -9.95
C LEU A 76 1.89 -2.23 -9.92
N SER A 77 2.22 -0.95 -9.74
CA SER A 77 1.22 0.11 -9.60
C SER A 77 1.66 1.42 -10.25
N LEU A 78 0.65 2.20 -10.63
CA LEU A 78 0.80 3.63 -10.88
C LEU A 78 0.41 4.35 -9.59
N MET A 79 1.15 5.39 -9.22
CA MET A 79 0.94 6.18 -8.02
C MET A 79 0.83 7.65 -8.36
N ALA A 80 -0.34 8.24 -8.11
CA ALA A 80 -0.53 9.67 -8.16
C ALA A 80 -0.18 10.29 -6.79
N MET A 81 0.73 11.26 -6.78
CA MET A 81 1.29 11.89 -5.57
C MET A 81 0.97 13.38 -5.55
N GLY A 82 0.27 13.83 -4.50
CA GLY A 82 0.02 15.24 -4.23
C GLY A 82 0.93 15.79 -3.14
N HIS A 83 1.11 17.11 -3.14
CA HIS A 83 1.98 17.84 -2.21
C HIS A 83 1.19 18.90 -1.45
N GLY A 84 1.17 18.83 -0.12
CA GLY A 84 0.63 19.85 0.77
C GLY A 84 1.76 20.71 1.33
N HIS A 85 1.61 22.03 1.25
CA HIS A 85 2.63 22.99 1.68
C HIS A 85 2.23 23.71 2.97
N LEU A 86 3.22 24.19 3.72
CA LEU A 86 2.97 24.99 4.91
C LEU A 86 2.30 26.33 4.54
N PRO A 87 1.44 26.89 5.42
CA PRO A 87 0.83 28.19 5.18
C PRO A 87 1.87 29.27 4.85
N TRP A 88 1.63 30.03 3.79
CA TRP A 88 2.49 31.14 3.35
C TRP A 88 3.94 30.76 3.05
N SER A 89 4.21 29.48 2.72
CA SER A 89 5.55 28.98 2.41
C SER A 89 5.54 27.94 1.30
N GLU A 90 6.60 27.89 0.50
CA GLU A 90 6.87 26.81 -0.48
C GLU A 90 7.43 25.54 0.18
N ARG A 91 7.54 25.51 1.52
CA ARG A 91 8.01 24.32 2.23
C ARG A 91 6.93 23.25 2.23
N LEU A 92 7.31 22.06 1.77
CA LEU A 92 6.48 20.87 1.81
C LEU A 92 6.15 20.52 3.28
N ALA A 93 4.86 20.37 3.58
CA ALA A 93 4.35 19.97 4.89
C ALA A 93 4.10 18.46 4.94
N PHE A 94 3.46 17.92 3.90
CA PHE A 94 3.15 16.50 3.77
C PHE A 94 2.93 16.13 2.31
N ARG A 95 2.98 14.83 2.02
CA ARG A 95 2.54 14.25 0.75
C ARG A 95 1.41 13.29 1.02
N TRP A 96 0.57 13.13 0.01
CA TRP A 96 -0.46 12.11 0.00
C TRP A 96 -0.44 11.44 -1.36
N GLY A 97 -0.88 10.18 -1.42
CA GLY A 97 -0.93 9.50 -2.69
C GLY A 97 -1.96 8.41 -2.77
N PHE A 98 -2.36 8.15 -4.00
CA PHE A 98 -3.29 7.11 -4.37
C PHE A 98 -2.71 6.29 -5.52
N GLY A 99 -2.62 4.99 -5.29
CA GLY A 99 -2.01 4.03 -6.20
C GLY A 99 -3.02 2.99 -6.65
N TRP A 100 -2.90 2.57 -7.90
CA TRP A 100 -3.71 1.52 -8.48
C TRP A 100 -2.87 0.62 -9.40
N GLY A 101 -3.17 -0.67 -9.38
CA GLY A 101 -2.43 -1.63 -10.17
C GLY A 101 -2.84 -3.07 -9.90
N LEU A 102 -1.87 -3.97 -9.99
CA LEU A 102 -2.05 -5.40 -9.85
C LEU A 102 -1.06 -5.95 -8.83
N SER A 103 -1.47 -6.97 -8.09
CA SER A 103 -0.58 -7.70 -7.22
C SER A 103 -0.75 -9.20 -7.35
N TYR A 104 0.38 -9.90 -7.42
CA TYR A 104 0.47 -11.35 -7.55
C TYR A 104 1.09 -11.94 -6.29
N ALA A 105 0.38 -12.83 -5.61
CA ALA A 105 0.92 -13.61 -4.49
C ALA A 105 1.34 -15.01 -4.95
N LEU A 106 2.50 -15.48 -4.49
CA LEU A 106 3.00 -16.82 -4.83
C LEU A 106 2.07 -17.91 -4.29
N ASP A 107 1.48 -17.67 -3.12
CA ASP A 107 0.41 -18.46 -2.56
C ASP A 107 -0.70 -17.54 -2.05
N VAL A 108 -1.93 -18.08 -1.99
CA VAL A 108 -3.09 -17.33 -1.48
C VAL A 108 -2.87 -17.04 0.00
N LEU A 109 -3.09 -15.78 0.41
CA LEU A 109 -2.89 -15.37 1.80
C LEU A 109 -3.94 -16.01 2.71
N ALA A 110 -3.57 -16.33 3.95
CA ALA A 110 -4.51 -16.97 4.88
C ALA A 110 -5.72 -16.07 5.16
N VAL A 111 -5.50 -14.76 5.32
CA VAL A 111 -6.56 -13.77 5.47
C VAL A 111 -7.53 -13.75 4.28
N GLU A 112 -7.04 -13.93 3.04
CA GLU A 112 -7.88 -13.94 1.84
C GLU A 112 -8.77 -15.19 1.79
N ARG A 113 -8.28 -16.34 2.32
CA ARG A 113 -9.07 -17.56 2.49
C ARG A 113 -10.11 -17.45 3.60
N ILE A 114 -9.74 -16.83 4.73
CA ILE A 114 -10.63 -16.66 5.90
C ILE A 114 -11.76 -15.68 5.58
N LYS A 115 -11.46 -14.56 4.93
CA LYS A 115 -12.44 -13.51 4.56
C LYS A 115 -13.27 -13.87 3.31
N GLN A 116 -13.16 -15.10 2.81
CA GLN A 116 -13.92 -15.55 1.66
C GLN A 116 -15.41 -15.73 2.04
N ALA A 117 -16.30 -15.01 1.35
CA ALA A 117 -17.71 -14.94 1.74
C ALA A 117 -18.52 -16.22 1.49
N ASN A 118 -18.17 -17.05 0.49
CA ASN A 118 -18.92 -18.27 0.15
C ASN A 118 -17.99 -19.49 0.00
N PRO A 119 -18.36 -20.65 0.61
CA PRO A 119 -17.74 -21.93 0.30
C PRO A 119 -17.91 -22.25 -1.19
N GLY A 120 -16.82 -22.26 -1.96
CA GLY A 120 -16.81 -22.56 -3.40
C GLY A 120 -16.33 -21.44 -4.32
N ASP A 121 -16.18 -20.21 -3.82
CA ASP A 121 -15.51 -19.15 -4.58
C ASP A 121 -14.01 -19.47 -4.75
N ARG A 122 -13.42 -19.11 -5.89
CA ARG A 122 -11.99 -19.33 -6.15
C ARG A 122 -11.19 -18.09 -5.75
N THR A 123 -10.27 -18.23 -4.80
CA THR A 123 -9.24 -17.22 -4.55
C THR A 123 -8.23 -17.19 -5.69
N ASN A 124 -7.91 -16.01 -6.22
CA ASN A 124 -6.91 -15.85 -7.27
C ASN A 124 -5.60 -15.31 -6.70
N ARG A 125 -4.48 -15.80 -7.21
CA ARG A 125 -3.14 -15.30 -6.89
C ARG A 125 -2.92 -13.89 -7.43
N LEU A 126 -3.55 -13.57 -8.56
CA LEU A 126 -3.53 -12.23 -9.16
C LEU A 126 -4.79 -11.45 -8.76
N LEU A 127 -4.60 -10.35 -8.06
CA LEU A 127 -5.66 -9.47 -7.57
C LEU A 127 -5.39 -8.02 -7.98
N GLY A 128 -6.44 -7.19 -7.93
CA GLY A 128 -6.29 -5.74 -8.00
C GLY A 128 -5.51 -5.24 -6.79
N TYR A 129 -4.73 -4.18 -6.98
CA TYR A 129 -3.95 -3.53 -5.94
C TYR A 129 -4.33 -2.06 -5.85
N LEU A 130 -4.67 -1.60 -4.66
CA LEU A 130 -4.89 -0.20 -4.33
C LEU A 130 -3.98 0.19 -3.16
N GLU A 131 -3.44 1.40 -3.21
CA GLU A 131 -2.60 1.91 -2.13
C GLU A 131 -2.98 3.36 -1.82
N TRP A 132 -3.19 3.66 -0.55
CA TRP A 132 -3.26 5.01 -0.05
C TRP A 132 -2.04 5.27 0.81
N GLN A 133 -1.51 6.49 0.75
CA GLN A 133 -0.46 6.89 1.66
C GLN A 133 -0.58 8.34 2.09
N VAL A 134 -0.01 8.63 3.25
CA VAL A 134 0.29 9.99 3.71
C VAL A 134 1.64 9.95 4.41
N ASP A 135 2.54 10.87 4.06
CA ASP A 135 3.83 10.99 4.71
C ASP A 135 4.28 12.45 4.87
N VAL A 136 5.23 12.66 5.79
CA VAL A 136 5.80 13.97 6.09
C VAL A 136 7.30 13.97 5.81
N PRO A 137 7.88 15.10 5.36
CA PRO A 137 9.32 15.20 5.19
C PRO A 137 10.04 14.99 6.53
N VAL A 138 11.06 14.13 6.53
CA VAL A 138 11.90 13.87 7.71
C VAL A 138 12.58 15.14 8.21
N GLU A 139 12.89 16.08 7.30
CA GLU A 139 13.51 17.36 7.61
C GLU A 139 12.65 18.27 8.53
N LEU A 140 11.34 18.05 8.60
CA LEU A 140 10.47 18.74 9.56
C LEU A 140 10.69 18.24 10.99
N LEU A 141 11.12 16.99 11.15
CA LEU A 141 11.37 16.34 12.44
C LEU A 141 12.83 16.47 12.87
N PHE A 142 13.75 16.35 11.92
CA PHE A 142 15.20 16.34 12.17
C PHE A 142 15.94 17.23 11.19
N ARG A 143 16.74 18.18 11.69
CA ARG A 143 17.57 19.06 10.85
C ARG A 143 18.80 18.33 10.36
N SER A 144 18.65 17.54 9.29
CA SER A 144 19.73 16.77 8.71
C SER A 144 19.78 16.89 7.19
N ARG A 145 20.96 17.23 6.64
CA ARG A 145 21.20 17.29 5.19
C ARG A 145 21.15 15.92 4.53
N TRP A 146 21.54 14.85 5.22
CA TRP A 146 21.57 13.50 4.64
C TRP A 146 20.17 12.87 4.52
N LEU A 147 19.18 13.43 5.23
CA LEU A 147 17.78 13.02 5.21
C LEU A 147 16.90 13.89 4.29
N GLN A 148 17.50 14.82 3.55
CA GLN A 148 16.78 15.61 2.55
C GLN A 148 16.19 14.70 1.47
N GLY A 149 14.90 14.90 1.17
CA GLY A 149 14.16 14.04 0.26
C GLY A 149 13.72 12.69 0.84
N CYS A 150 13.85 12.48 2.16
CA CYS A 150 13.26 11.34 2.86
C CYS A 150 11.98 11.72 3.60
N PHE A 151 11.09 10.75 3.73
CA PHE A 151 9.73 10.88 4.24
C PHE A 151 9.41 9.72 5.18
N VAL A 152 8.62 10.02 6.22
CA VAL A 152 8.04 9.01 7.11
C VAL A 152 6.54 9.15 7.12
N GLY A 153 5.83 8.04 7.11
CA GLY A 153 4.38 8.10 7.06
C GLY A 153 3.71 6.76 7.21
N GLY A 154 2.42 6.76 6.91
CA GLY A 154 1.58 5.58 6.90
C GLY A 154 1.09 5.27 5.49
N SER A 155 0.88 3.98 5.24
CA SER A 155 0.27 3.49 4.01
C SER A 155 -0.74 2.40 4.31
N VAL A 156 -1.81 2.38 3.53
CA VAL A 156 -2.76 1.29 3.51
C VAL A 156 -2.75 0.66 2.12
N ALA A 157 -2.42 -0.63 2.06
CA ALA A 157 -2.42 -1.41 0.85
C ALA A 157 -3.60 -2.41 0.87
N HIS A 158 -4.44 -2.32 -0.15
CA HIS A 158 -5.60 -3.17 -0.32
C HIS A 158 -5.42 -4.07 -1.54
N ARG A 159 -5.66 -5.36 -1.36
CA ARG A 159 -5.75 -6.35 -2.42
C ARG A 159 -7.17 -6.86 -2.48
N SER A 160 -7.80 -6.88 -3.65
CA SER A 160 -9.12 -7.50 -3.80
C SER A 160 -9.38 -8.10 -5.17
N GLY A 161 -10.26 -9.09 -5.16
CA GLY A 161 -10.74 -9.77 -6.37
C GLY A 161 -11.72 -8.97 -7.23
N ILE A 162 -12.11 -7.76 -6.81
CA ILE A 162 -13.20 -7.01 -7.42
C ILE A 162 -12.68 -5.77 -8.15
N PHE A 163 -12.44 -5.92 -9.45
CA PHE A 163 -12.97 -4.95 -10.42
C PHE A 163 -14.27 -5.54 -10.98
N GLY A 164 -15.35 -5.48 -10.20
CA GLY A 164 -16.64 -6.13 -10.47
C GLY A 164 -17.44 -5.63 -11.68
N SER A 165 -16.79 -5.01 -12.68
CA SER A 165 -17.42 -4.60 -13.94
C SER A 165 -16.71 -5.13 -15.20
N ALA A 166 -15.52 -5.74 -15.08
CA ALA A 166 -14.88 -6.40 -16.21
C ALA A 166 -15.22 -7.89 -16.18
N SER A 167 -16.09 -8.33 -17.09
CA SER A 167 -16.54 -9.71 -17.32
C SER A 167 -15.44 -10.75 -17.58
N LEU A 168 -14.15 -10.38 -17.48
CA LEU A 168 -13.00 -11.23 -17.78
C LEU A 168 -12.58 -12.16 -16.62
N PHE A 169 -12.89 -11.82 -15.35
CA PHE A 169 -12.22 -12.45 -14.20
C PHE A 169 -13.12 -13.27 -13.24
N GLY A 170 -14.42 -13.38 -13.52
CA GLY A 170 -15.35 -14.15 -12.69
C GLY A 170 -15.56 -13.54 -11.29
N LYS A 171 -16.52 -14.07 -10.53
CA LYS A 171 -16.77 -13.64 -9.15
C LYS A 171 -15.61 -14.08 -8.25
N VAL A 172 -14.72 -13.16 -7.90
CA VAL A 172 -13.66 -13.39 -6.91
C VAL A 172 -14.06 -12.67 -5.63
N SER A 173 -14.37 -13.45 -4.59
CA SER A 173 -14.68 -12.99 -3.24
C SER A 173 -13.43 -13.15 -2.37
N GLY A 174 -13.05 -12.10 -1.64
CA GLY A 174 -11.85 -12.06 -0.80
C GLY A 174 -10.98 -10.83 -1.07
N GLY A 175 -10.42 -10.28 0.01
CA GLY A 175 -9.49 -9.17 -0.03
C GLY A 175 -8.69 -9.07 1.26
N SER A 176 -7.54 -8.40 1.19
CA SER A 176 -6.65 -8.17 2.33
C SER A 176 -6.27 -6.70 2.42
N ASP A 177 -6.39 -6.16 3.63
CA ASP A 177 -6.07 -4.77 3.96
C ASP A 177 -4.86 -4.77 4.89
N PHE A 178 -3.77 -4.15 4.44
CA PHE A 178 -2.53 -4.01 5.18
C PHE A 178 -2.30 -2.55 5.54
N VAL A 179 -2.19 -2.31 6.84
CA VAL A 179 -2.00 -0.98 7.41
C VAL A 179 -0.64 -0.93 8.04
N GLY A 180 0.17 0.06 7.65
CA GLY A 180 1.56 0.09 8.06
C GLY A 180 2.20 1.46 8.02
N LEU A 181 3.44 1.47 8.50
CA LEU A 181 4.32 2.62 8.46
C LEU A 181 5.40 2.40 7.41
N HIS A 182 5.91 3.50 6.86
CA HIS A 182 6.96 3.46 5.87
C HIS A 182 7.99 4.57 6.05
N VAL A 183 9.17 4.30 5.50
CA VAL A 183 10.18 5.30 5.16
C VAL A 183 10.37 5.27 3.67
N GLU A 184 10.26 6.43 3.01
CA GLU A 184 10.48 6.58 1.58
C GLU A 184 11.49 7.68 1.30
N CYS A 185 12.43 7.47 0.40
CA CYS A 185 13.37 8.52 -0.02
C CYS A 185 13.41 8.67 -1.53
N LEU A 186 13.51 9.92 -1.98
CA LEU A 186 13.76 10.32 -3.36
C LEU A 186 15.26 10.31 -3.65
N ARG A 187 15.67 9.82 -4.82
CA ARG A 187 17.06 9.77 -5.30
C ARG A 187 17.17 10.09 -6.79
#